data_AF-A0A537ZLJ6-F1
#
_entry.id   AF-A0A537ZLJ6-F1
#
_cell.length_a   1.000
_cell.length_b   1.000
_cell.length_c   1.000
_cell.angle_alpha   90.00
_cell.angle_beta   90.00
_cell.angle_gamma   90.00
#
_symmetry.space_group_name_H-M   'P 1'
#
loop_
_entity.id
_entity.type
_entity.pdbx_description
1 polymer ?
#
loop_
_entity_poly.entity_id
_entity_poly.type
_entity_poly.pdbx_seq_one_letter_code
_entity_poly.pdbx_strand_id
1 'polypeptide(L)'
;MRGLEFTEPVPVDAVSHDDLVKGLSQSLDSSYPAKLFDRRSRAWQTIGVIPPGTSIRRSIERFAGSQVIGYYDPLSGQLVFIGTDNPTPVQKVTLAHELTHALDDQHFRLDRLNTLESDCADEAYQAALGAVEGDATFFMILYAQRFLTLDEQLQLGLQAAPSTAGIPPFVVQLQTWPYTAGLSFIEAMDRRGGTQAIDRAMANFPVSTEQVMHPERYPNDAPTPVNVGDLGPKLGPGWIDIDVMGVGEAFLSIMLGLRLPRITADAAATGWDGGIYRAWSDGDHVALVLSTVWDGPRDAAEFASATRQWLGSREGRSASVLPVEGQHVRVLFASDPGTLTSLEAAAA
;
A
#
# COMPACT_ATOMS: atom_id res chain seq x y z
N MET A 1 4.19 -16.50 -22.89
CA MET A 1 3.99 -16.84 -21.47
C MET A 1 2.58 -16.40 -21.06
N ARG A 2 2.22 -15.13 -21.26
CA ARG A 2 0.87 -14.61 -21.02
C ARG A 2 -0.18 -14.98 -22.08
N GLY A 3 0.19 -14.98 -23.36
CA GLY A 3 -0.71 -15.30 -24.47
C GLY A 3 -1.39 -14.09 -25.11
N LEU A 4 -1.10 -12.88 -24.62
CA LEU A 4 -1.48 -11.60 -25.23
C LEU A 4 -0.33 -11.07 -26.11
N GLU A 5 -0.69 -10.31 -27.13
CA GLU A 5 0.24 -9.58 -28.00
C GLU A 5 0.13 -8.07 -27.72
N PHE A 6 1.23 -7.34 -27.87
CA PHE A 6 1.17 -5.87 -27.84
C PHE A 6 0.32 -5.37 -29.00
N THR A 7 -0.67 -4.53 -28.71
CA THR A 7 -1.54 -3.90 -29.71
C THR A 7 -0.85 -2.73 -30.41
N GLU A 8 0.15 -2.14 -29.76
CA GLU A 8 0.99 -1.08 -30.31
C GLU A 8 2.44 -1.18 -29.80
N PRO A 9 3.43 -0.65 -30.53
CA PRO A 9 4.83 -0.67 -30.10
C PRO A 9 5.01 0.05 -28.76
N VAL A 10 5.78 -0.54 -27.85
CA VAL A 10 6.18 0.10 -26.59
C VAL A 10 7.44 0.94 -26.84
N PRO A 11 7.37 2.27 -26.75
CA PRO A 11 8.56 3.12 -26.85
C PRO A 11 9.49 2.83 -25.66
N VAL A 12 10.78 2.62 -25.94
CA VAL A 12 11.80 2.36 -24.93
C VAL A 12 12.85 3.46 -25.01
N ASP A 13 12.99 4.21 -23.92
CA ASP A 13 14.02 5.23 -23.78
C ASP A 13 15.07 4.77 -22.77
N ALA A 14 16.30 4.59 -23.26
CA ALA A 14 17.45 4.34 -22.42
C ALA A 14 17.95 5.66 -21.81
N VAL A 15 17.95 5.77 -20.48
CA VAL A 15 18.31 6.99 -19.76
C VAL A 15 19.42 6.75 -18.73
N SER A 16 20.07 7.82 -18.29
CA SER A 16 20.98 7.76 -17.15
C SER A 16 20.21 7.54 -15.84
N HIS A 17 20.89 7.08 -14.79
CA HIS A 17 20.26 6.95 -13.47
C HIS A 17 19.74 8.29 -12.94
N ASP A 18 20.49 9.37 -13.12
CA ASP A 18 20.10 10.71 -12.67
C ASP A 18 18.86 11.22 -13.42
N ASP A 19 18.76 10.96 -14.73
CA ASP A 19 17.58 11.31 -15.53
C ASP A 19 16.36 10.46 -15.12
N LEU A 20 16.56 9.18 -14.83
CA LEU A 20 15.53 8.29 -14.32
C LEU A 20 14.98 8.77 -12.97
N VAL A 21 15.87 9.13 -12.03
CA VAL A 21 15.48 9.67 -10.71
C VAL A 21 14.74 11.00 -10.87
N LYS A 22 15.17 11.86 -11.79
CA LYS A 22 14.50 13.13 -12.07
C LYS A 22 13.10 12.94 -12.64
N GLY A 23 12.94 12.03 -13.62
CA GLY A 23 11.62 11.70 -14.19
C GLY A 23 10.69 11.10 -13.14
N LEU A 24 11.21 10.17 -12.34
CA LEU A 24 10.49 9.60 -11.20
C LEU A 24 10.03 10.68 -10.21
N SER A 25 10.89 11.63 -9.85
CA SER A 25 10.50 12.75 -8.97
C SER A 25 9.35 13.58 -9.53
N GLN A 26 9.30 13.79 -10.85
CA GLN A 26 8.21 14.53 -11.50
C GLN A 26 6.89 13.73 -11.51
N SER A 27 6.96 12.43 -11.76
CA SER A 27 5.81 11.53 -11.64
C SER A 27 5.28 11.47 -10.19
N LEU A 28 6.20 11.42 -9.21
CA LEU A 28 5.87 11.46 -7.80
C LEU A 28 5.22 12.78 -7.38
N ASP A 29 5.51 13.91 -8.02
CA ASP A 29 4.82 15.18 -7.72
C ASP A 29 3.33 15.15 -8.06
N SER A 30 2.95 14.43 -9.12
CA SER A 30 1.55 14.24 -9.52
C SER A 30 0.82 13.29 -8.56
N SER A 31 1.44 12.15 -8.25
CA SER A 31 0.84 11.07 -7.45
C SER A 31 0.90 11.38 -5.94
N TYR A 32 1.89 12.16 -5.50
CA TYR A 32 2.10 12.52 -4.09
C TYR A 32 2.08 14.05 -3.89
N PRO A 33 0.89 14.70 -3.97
CA PRO A 33 0.77 16.13 -3.72
C PRO A 33 1.35 16.51 -2.35
N ALA A 34 2.31 17.45 -2.32
CA ALA A 34 3.07 17.77 -1.11
C ALA A 34 2.17 18.09 0.11
N LYS A 35 1.14 18.92 -0.09
CA LYS A 35 0.20 19.28 1.00
C LYS A 35 -0.58 18.08 1.54
N LEU A 36 -1.00 17.16 0.67
CA LEU A 36 -1.71 15.93 1.04
C LEU A 36 -0.80 15.00 1.88
N PHE A 37 0.46 14.88 1.49
CA PHE A 37 1.38 14.00 2.21
C PHE A 37 1.98 14.63 3.46
N ASP A 38 2.02 15.97 3.57
CA ASP A 38 2.37 16.65 4.82
C ASP A 38 1.30 16.42 5.90
N ARG A 39 0.01 16.60 5.56
CA ARG A 39 -1.11 16.30 6.49
C ARG A 39 -1.19 14.81 6.84
N ARG A 40 -1.02 13.92 5.86
CA ARG A 40 -0.96 12.45 6.09
C ARG A 40 0.24 12.05 6.96
N SER A 41 1.39 12.72 6.78
CA SER A 41 2.56 12.50 7.64
C SER A 41 2.25 12.82 9.10
N ARG A 42 1.52 13.91 9.37
CA ARG A 42 1.08 14.24 10.73
C ARG A 42 0.16 13.16 11.30
N ALA A 43 -0.83 12.70 10.52
CA ALA A 43 -1.74 11.63 10.93
C ALA A 43 -0.98 10.34 11.28
N TRP A 44 -0.09 9.87 10.41
CA TRP A 44 0.66 8.61 10.63
C TRP A 44 1.69 8.71 11.76
N GLN A 45 2.26 9.90 11.99
CA GLN A 45 3.07 10.17 13.19
C GLN A 45 2.23 10.06 14.46
N THR A 46 0.99 10.57 14.46
CA THR A 46 0.05 10.50 15.59
C THR A 46 -0.43 9.06 15.85
N ILE A 47 -0.68 8.26 14.82
CA ILE A 47 -0.94 6.82 14.99
C ILE A 47 0.30 6.14 15.61
N GLY A 48 1.50 6.61 15.25
CA GLY A 48 2.78 6.07 15.73
C GLY A 48 3.32 4.95 14.86
N VAL A 49 2.91 4.90 13.59
CA VAL A 49 3.43 3.96 12.57
C VAL A 49 4.71 4.48 11.91
N ILE A 50 4.97 5.79 11.98
CA ILE A 50 6.22 6.42 11.56
C ILE A 50 6.80 7.32 12.66
N PRO A 51 8.13 7.51 12.73
CA PRO A 51 8.75 8.38 13.71
C PRO A 51 8.33 9.86 13.58
N PRO A 52 8.31 10.65 14.67
CA PRO A 52 8.08 12.09 14.61
C PRO A 52 9.02 12.80 13.63
N GLY A 53 8.50 13.77 12.86
CA GLY A 53 9.27 14.52 11.86
C GLY A 53 9.51 13.79 10.53
N THR A 54 9.04 12.55 10.40
CA THR A 54 9.09 11.79 9.13
C THR A 54 8.17 12.40 8.09
N SER A 55 8.67 12.62 6.87
CA SER A 55 7.84 12.92 5.69
C SER A 55 7.63 11.63 4.90
N ILE A 56 6.37 11.19 4.79
CA ILE A 56 6.00 9.99 4.02
C ILE A 56 6.45 10.15 2.57
N ARG A 57 6.18 11.30 1.96
CA ARG A 57 6.58 11.59 0.58
C ARG A 57 8.09 11.43 0.38
N ARG A 58 8.93 12.03 1.24
CA ARG A 58 10.39 11.85 1.15
C ARG A 58 10.82 10.40 1.39
N SER A 59 10.10 9.65 2.21
CA SER A 59 10.36 8.23 2.42
C SER A 59 10.04 7.40 1.18
N ILE A 60 8.95 7.70 0.47
CA ILE A 60 8.58 7.07 -0.80
C ILE A 60 9.57 7.45 -1.90
N GLU A 61 9.96 8.73 -2.02
CA GLU A 61 10.99 9.18 -2.96
C GLU A 61 12.32 8.43 -2.76
N ARG A 62 12.75 8.25 -1.49
CA ARG A 62 13.95 7.46 -1.18
C ARG A 62 13.80 5.98 -1.47
N PHE A 63 12.62 5.42 -1.20
CA PHE A 63 12.34 4.02 -1.50
C PHE A 63 12.41 3.79 -3.00
N ALA A 64 11.67 4.57 -3.78
CA ALA A 64 11.65 4.46 -5.23
C ALA A 64 13.06 4.69 -5.82
N GLY A 65 13.78 5.72 -5.36
CA GLY A 65 15.17 5.95 -5.78
C GLY A 65 16.14 4.80 -5.43
N SER A 66 15.87 3.97 -4.42
CA SER A 66 16.72 2.83 -4.07
C SER A 66 16.38 1.54 -4.83
N GLN A 67 15.17 1.43 -5.38
CA GLN A 67 14.69 0.25 -6.10
C GLN A 67 14.77 0.37 -7.63
N VAL A 68 14.74 1.58 -8.19
CA VAL A 68 14.44 1.73 -9.62
C VAL A 68 15.65 1.51 -10.53
N ILE A 69 15.51 0.51 -11.40
CA ILE A 69 16.37 0.23 -12.57
C ILE A 69 15.62 0.55 -13.88
N GLY A 70 14.29 0.61 -13.84
CA GLY A 70 13.38 1.07 -14.90
C GLY A 70 11.96 1.23 -14.37
N TYR A 71 11.10 1.93 -15.11
CA TYR A 71 9.65 2.04 -14.85
C TYR A 71 8.89 2.26 -16.16
N TYR A 72 7.67 1.74 -16.24
CA TYR A 72 6.68 2.08 -17.26
C TYR A 72 5.77 3.21 -16.76
N ASP A 73 5.55 4.23 -17.58
CA ASP A 73 4.62 5.32 -17.30
C ASP A 73 3.31 5.12 -18.09
N PRO A 74 2.19 4.77 -17.44
CA PRO A 74 0.91 4.57 -18.12
C PRO A 74 0.31 5.88 -18.68
N LEU A 75 0.77 7.06 -18.24
CA LEU A 75 0.27 8.33 -18.80
C LEU A 75 0.88 8.64 -20.17
N SER A 76 2.18 8.38 -20.33
CA SER A 76 2.89 8.61 -21.60
C SER A 76 2.98 7.36 -22.48
N GLY A 77 2.71 6.18 -21.91
CA GLY A 77 2.89 4.87 -22.54
C GLY A 77 4.35 4.48 -22.74
N GLN A 78 5.30 5.17 -22.07
CA GLN A 78 6.73 5.00 -22.28
C GLN A 78 7.36 4.11 -21.22
N LEU A 79 8.29 3.26 -21.65
CA LEU A 79 9.16 2.49 -20.78
C LEU A 79 10.51 3.22 -20.64
N VAL A 80 10.82 3.65 -19.42
CA VAL A 80 12.08 4.32 -19.08
C VAL A 80 12.99 3.32 -18.38
N PHE A 81 14.21 3.13 -18.88
CA PHE A 81 15.08 2.07 -18.38
C PHE A 81 16.55 2.43 -18.39
N ILE A 82 17.28 2.02 -17.36
CA ILE A 82 18.74 2.12 -17.31
C ILE A 82 19.30 0.86 -17.98
N GLY A 83 19.64 0.97 -19.26
CA GLY A 83 20.05 -0.15 -20.10
C GLY A 83 21.36 0.08 -20.86
N THR A 84 21.93 -1.03 -21.33
CA THR A 84 23.00 -1.06 -22.34
C THR A 84 22.65 -2.11 -23.40
N ASP A 85 23.38 -2.15 -24.50
CA ASP A 85 23.21 -3.17 -25.56
C ASP A 85 23.38 -4.62 -25.06
N ASN A 86 23.99 -4.82 -23.87
CA ASN A 86 24.16 -6.11 -23.23
C ASN A 86 23.57 -6.08 -21.80
N PRO A 87 22.25 -6.27 -21.62
CA PRO A 87 21.62 -6.17 -20.31
C PRO A 87 22.09 -7.28 -19.36
N THR A 88 22.39 -6.90 -18.13
CA THR A 88 22.62 -7.82 -17.00
C THR A 88 21.37 -8.66 -16.70
N PRO A 89 21.47 -9.77 -15.94
CA PRO A 89 20.29 -10.56 -15.57
C PRO A 89 19.21 -9.74 -14.86
N VAL A 90 19.60 -8.84 -13.95
CA VAL A 90 18.68 -7.92 -13.26
C VAL A 90 17.97 -7.03 -14.26
N GLN A 91 18.72 -6.41 -15.18
CA GLN A 91 18.17 -5.59 -16.26
C GLN A 91 17.18 -6.37 -17.16
N LYS A 92 17.46 -7.65 -17.46
CA LYS A 92 16.55 -8.49 -18.25
C LYS A 92 15.22 -8.76 -17.53
N VAL A 93 15.26 -9.08 -16.22
CA VAL A 93 14.03 -9.32 -15.46
C VAL A 93 13.26 -8.02 -15.20
N THR A 94 13.95 -6.90 -14.94
CA THR A 94 13.31 -5.58 -14.87
C THR A 94 12.62 -5.24 -16.18
N LEU A 95 13.26 -5.45 -17.33
CA LEU A 95 12.62 -5.21 -18.63
C LEU A 95 11.39 -6.12 -18.83
N ALA A 96 11.44 -7.37 -18.39
CA ALA A 96 10.29 -8.26 -18.43
C ALA A 96 9.13 -7.78 -17.53
N HIS A 97 9.42 -7.21 -16.36
CA HIS A 97 8.45 -6.57 -15.47
C HIS A 97 7.78 -5.38 -16.15
N GLU A 98 8.58 -4.42 -16.64
CA GLU A 98 8.05 -3.19 -17.24
C GLU A 98 7.32 -3.44 -18.57
N LEU A 99 7.78 -4.41 -19.38
CA LEU A 99 7.04 -4.82 -20.58
C LEU A 99 5.72 -5.51 -20.25
N THR A 100 5.61 -6.12 -19.06
CA THR A 100 4.34 -6.68 -18.59
C THR A 100 3.38 -5.56 -18.23
N HIS A 101 3.83 -4.50 -17.53
CA HIS A 101 3.03 -3.29 -17.30
C HIS A 101 2.53 -2.65 -18.59
N ALA A 102 3.39 -2.54 -19.61
CA ALA A 102 2.98 -2.00 -20.92
C ALA A 102 1.93 -2.89 -21.62
N LEU A 103 2.08 -4.21 -21.50
CA LEU A 103 1.10 -5.17 -22.03
C LEU A 103 -0.23 -5.07 -21.26
N ASP A 104 -0.17 -4.92 -19.94
CA ASP A 104 -1.32 -4.72 -19.09
C ASP A 104 -2.10 -3.46 -19.41
N ASP A 105 -1.42 -2.35 -19.63
CA ASP A 105 -2.08 -1.09 -19.93
C ASP A 105 -2.85 -1.15 -21.25
N GLN A 106 -2.24 -1.73 -22.28
CA GLN A 106 -2.85 -1.90 -23.59
C GLN A 106 -4.11 -2.79 -23.58
N HIS A 107 -4.20 -3.77 -22.68
CA HIS A 107 -5.32 -4.73 -22.63
C HIS A 107 -6.33 -4.44 -21.53
N PHE A 108 -5.89 -3.87 -20.40
CA PHE A 108 -6.68 -3.75 -19.18
C PHE A 108 -6.77 -2.32 -18.63
N ARG A 109 -6.24 -1.30 -19.33
CA ARG A 109 -6.47 0.10 -18.99
C ARG A 109 -5.98 0.42 -17.57
N LEU A 110 -4.66 0.49 -17.38
CA LEU A 110 -4.07 0.77 -16.06
C LEU A 110 -4.31 2.22 -15.61
N ASP A 111 -4.72 3.11 -16.51
CA ASP A 111 -5.21 4.47 -16.19
C ASP A 111 -6.34 4.50 -15.16
N ARG A 112 -7.04 3.38 -14.94
CA ARG A 112 -8.02 3.23 -13.85
C ARG A 112 -7.42 3.39 -12.46
N LEU A 113 -6.13 3.09 -12.26
CA LEU A 113 -5.44 3.37 -10.99
C LEU A 113 -5.42 4.86 -10.66
N ASN A 114 -5.21 5.71 -11.68
CA ASN A 114 -5.25 7.17 -11.52
C ASN A 114 -6.63 7.66 -11.05
N THR A 115 -7.70 6.98 -11.49
CA THR A 115 -9.07 7.29 -11.03
C THR A 115 -9.26 6.96 -9.56
N LEU A 116 -8.79 5.78 -9.12
CA LEU A 116 -8.84 5.38 -7.71
C LEU A 116 -8.03 6.33 -6.82
N GLU A 117 -6.86 6.75 -7.29
CA GLU A 117 -6.03 7.74 -6.60
C GLU A 117 -6.74 9.10 -6.51
N SER A 118 -7.27 9.62 -7.63
CA SER A 118 -7.96 10.92 -7.66
C SER A 118 -9.23 10.96 -6.81
N ASP A 119 -9.92 9.82 -6.69
CA ASP A 119 -11.12 9.67 -5.87
C ASP A 119 -10.79 9.44 -4.39
N CYS A 120 -9.51 9.42 -4.01
CA CYS A 120 -9.04 9.08 -2.66
C CYS A 120 -9.56 7.71 -2.18
N ALA A 121 -9.68 6.75 -3.09
CA ALA A 121 -10.08 5.37 -2.81
C ALA A 121 -8.86 4.53 -2.36
N ASP A 122 -8.19 4.96 -1.29
CA ASP A 122 -6.86 4.45 -0.88
C ASP A 122 -6.79 2.91 -0.81
N GLU A 123 -7.85 2.29 -0.27
CA GLU A 123 -7.90 0.84 -0.08
C GLU A 123 -8.05 0.07 -1.40
N ALA A 124 -8.96 0.52 -2.25
CA ALA A 124 -9.15 -0.06 -3.57
C ALA A 124 -7.93 0.18 -4.47
N TYR A 125 -7.30 1.36 -4.36
CA TYR A 125 -6.04 1.67 -5.04
C TYR A 125 -4.94 0.70 -4.63
N GLN A 126 -4.73 0.49 -3.32
CA GLN A 126 -3.69 -0.41 -2.82
C GLN A 126 -3.94 -1.86 -3.26
N ALA A 127 -5.19 -2.31 -3.26
CA ALA A 127 -5.58 -3.64 -3.73
C ALA A 127 -5.32 -3.82 -5.23
N ALA A 128 -5.77 -2.87 -6.06
CA ALA A 128 -5.56 -2.87 -7.50
C ALA A 128 -4.06 -2.84 -7.86
N LEU A 129 -3.28 -2.00 -7.17
CA LEU A 129 -1.82 -1.96 -7.31
C LEU A 129 -1.19 -3.31 -6.95
N GLY A 130 -1.72 -4.01 -5.94
CA GLY A 130 -1.33 -5.38 -5.62
C GLY A 130 -1.53 -6.36 -6.78
N ALA A 131 -2.68 -6.34 -7.45
CA ALA A 131 -2.89 -7.19 -8.63
C ALA A 131 -1.92 -6.85 -9.77
N VAL A 132 -1.70 -5.56 -10.03
CA VAL A 132 -0.86 -5.05 -11.13
C VAL A 132 0.61 -5.39 -10.92
N GLU A 133 1.17 -5.06 -9.75
CA GLU A 133 2.57 -5.40 -9.44
C GLU A 133 2.77 -6.91 -9.27
N GLY A 134 1.73 -7.62 -8.81
CA GLY A 134 1.72 -9.08 -8.78
C GLY A 134 1.83 -9.71 -10.15
N ASP A 135 1.12 -9.20 -11.15
CA ASP A 135 1.09 -9.74 -12.52
C ASP A 135 2.45 -9.57 -13.18
N ALA A 136 2.99 -8.35 -13.11
CA ALA A 136 4.32 -8.04 -13.61
C ALA A 136 5.41 -8.88 -12.92
N THR A 137 5.33 -9.06 -11.60
CA THR A 137 6.26 -9.91 -10.84
C THR A 137 6.15 -11.38 -11.25
N PHE A 138 4.93 -11.89 -11.44
CA PHE A 138 4.69 -13.27 -11.86
C PHE A 138 5.28 -13.57 -13.24
N PHE A 139 5.02 -12.72 -14.24
CA PHE A 139 5.57 -12.90 -15.57
C PHE A 139 7.07 -12.61 -15.66
N MET A 140 7.59 -11.71 -14.81
CA MET A 140 9.03 -11.53 -14.61
C MET A 140 9.69 -12.84 -14.14
N ILE A 141 9.12 -13.52 -13.14
CA ILE A 141 9.63 -14.79 -12.63
C ILE A 141 9.56 -15.89 -13.71
N LEU A 142 8.42 -16.00 -14.42
CA LEU A 142 8.28 -16.96 -15.53
C LEU A 142 9.29 -16.70 -16.66
N TYR A 143 9.55 -15.43 -16.96
CA TYR A 143 10.58 -15.04 -17.92
C TYR A 143 11.96 -15.54 -17.47
N ALA A 144 12.33 -15.26 -16.21
CA ALA A 144 13.61 -15.67 -15.65
C ALA A 144 13.80 -17.20 -15.73
N GLN A 145 12.77 -17.96 -15.33
CA GLN A 145 12.81 -19.42 -15.34
C GLN A 145 12.95 -20.01 -16.75
N ARG A 146 12.34 -19.37 -17.76
CA ARG A 146 12.26 -19.90 -19.12
C ARG A 146 13.43 -19.47 -20.01
N PHE A 147 13.93 -18.25 -19.81
CA PHE A 147 14.84 -17.62 -20.76
C PHE A 147 16.23 -17.31 -20.21
N LEU A 148 16.42 -17.27 -18.88
CA LEU A 148 17.75 -17.09 -18.30
C LEU A 148 18.44 -18.43 -18.08
N THR A 149 19.76 -18.41 -18.28
CA THR A 149 20.64 -19.53 -17.95
C THR A 149 20.72 -19.76 -16.43
N LEU A 150 21.15 -20.95 -16.00
CA LEU A 150 21.32 -21.26 -14.58
C LEU A 150 22.28 -20.29 -13.88
N ASP A 151 23.36 -19.88 -14.55
CA ASP A 151 24.33 -18.93 -14.02
C ASP A 151 23.70 -17.55 -13.80
N GLU A 152 22.87 -17.08 -14.74
CA GLU A 152 22.14 -15.83 -14.62
C GLU A 152 21.10 -15.89 -13.49
N GLN A 153 20.39 -17.01 -13.34
CA GLN A 153 19.45 -17.22 -12.24
C GLN A 153 20.17 -17.24 -10.88
N LEU A 154 21.34 -17.87 -10.79
CA LEU A 154 22.16 -17.84 -9.58
C LEU A 154 22.66 -16.42 -9.27
N GLN A 155 23.05 -15.66 -10.29
CA GLN A 155 23.44 -14.25 -10.12
C GLN A 155 22.30 -13.41 -9.56
N LEU A 156 21.06 -13.62 -10.00
CA LEU A 156 19.88 -12.95 -9.43
C LEU A 156 19.69 -13.29 -7.96
N GLY A 157 19.79 -14.58 -7.59
CA GLY A 157 19.64 -15.02 -6.20
C GLY A 157 20.75 -14.54 -5.25
N LEU A 158 21.90 -14.13 -5.79
CA LEU A 158 23.02 -13.57 -5.04
C LEU A 158 23.00 -12.03 -4.96
N GLN A 159 22.06 -11.36 -5.65
CA GLN A 159 21.93 -9.91 -5.55
C GLN A 159 21.60 -9.49 -4.12
N ALA A 160 22.30 -8.47 -3.63
CA ALA A 160 21.93 -7.86 -2.37
C ALA A 160 20.58 -7.13 -2.54
N ALA A 161 19.68 -7.32 -1.58
CA ALA A 161 18.47 -6.51 -1.52
C ALA A 161 18.85 -5.03 -1.46
N PRO A 162 18.15 -4.12 -2.17
CA PRO A 162 18.54 -2.73 -2.14
C PRO A 162 18.36 -2.14 -0.74
N SER A 163 19.22 -1.20 -0.38
CA SER A 163 19.23 -0.63 0.96
C SER A 163 17.96 0.18 1.21
N THR A 164 17.31 -0.11 2.34
CA THR A 164 16.18 0.68 2.87
C THR A 164 16.59 1.52 4.08
N ALA A 165 17.91 1.72 4.27
CA ALA A 165 18.45 2.47 5.39
C ALA A 165 17.88 3.90 5.43
N GLY A 166 17.39 4.31 6.61
CA GLY A 166 16.79 5.62 6.82
C GLY A 166 15.35 5.77 6.32
N ILE A 167 14.74 4.69 5.82
CA ILE A 167 13.31 4.64 5.49
C ILE A 167 12.57 3.96 6.66
N PRO A 168 11.48 4.55 7.18
CA PRO A 168 10.69 3.90 8.23
C PRO A 168 10.21 2.50 7.80
N PRO A 169 10.32 1.47 8.66
CA PRO A 169 9.93 0.10 8.32
C PRO A 169 8.48 -0.05 7.86
N PHE A 170 7.58 0.80 8.36
CA PHE A 170 6.18 0.85 7.93
C PHE A 170 6.05 1.21 6.45
N VAL A 171 6.76 2.28 6.02
CA VAL A 171 6.76 2.73 4.62
C VAL A 171 7.38 1.65 3.73
N VAL A 172 8.50 1.06 4.13
CA VAL A 172 9.12 -0.04 3.37
C VAL A 172 8.12 -1.18 3.16
N GLN A 173 7.47 -1.64 4.22
CA GLN A 173 6.52 -2.75 4.12
C GLN A 173 5.30 -2.40 3.25
N LEU A 174 4.73 -1.21 3.37
CA LEU A 174 3.62 -0.79 2.51
C LEU A 174 4.01 -0.71 1.03
N GLN A 175 5.21 -0.21 0.72
CA GLN A 175 5.68 -0.08 -0.66
C GLN A 175 6.10 -1.44 -1.26
N THR A 176 6.55 -2.39 -0.44
CA THR A 176 6.88 -3.76 -0.89
C THR A 176 5.66 -4.68 -0.95
N TRP A 177 4.58 -4.37 -0.24
CA TRP A 177 3.39 -5.21 -0.16
C TRP A 177 2.78 -5.57 -1.53
N PRO A 178 2.62 -4.63 -2.50
CA PRO A 178 2.04 -4.95 -3.81
C PRO A 178 2.79 -6.06 -4.56
N TYR A 179 4.13 -6.06 -4.49
CA TYR A 179 4.96 -7.07 -5.16
C TYR A 179 4.87 -8.45 -4.52
N THR A 180 4.69 -8.50 -3.20
CA THR A 180 4.76 -9.76 -2.42
C THR A 180 3.40 -10.41 -2.25
N ALA A 181 2.43 -9.68 -1.70
CA ALA A 181 1.05 -10.17 -1.57
C ALA A 181 0.39 -10.30 -2.95
N GLY A 182 0.65 -9.34 -3.85
CA GLY A 182 0.17 -9.38 -5.22
C GLY A 182 0.65 -10.60 -6.01
N LEU A 183 1.94 -10.95 -5.92
CA LEU A 183 2.45 -12.18 -6.53
C LEU A 183 1.68 -13.40 -6.02
N SER A 184 1.47 -13.49 -4.70
CA SER A 184 0.72 -14.60 -4.09
C SER A 184 -0.73 -14.67 -4.60
N PHE A 185 -1.36 -13.51 -4.80
CA PHE A 185 -2.70 -13.39 -5.38
C PHE A 185 -2.75 -13.86 -6.85
N ILE A 186 -1.81 -13.40 -7.68
CA ILE A 186 -1.74 -13.78 -9.11
C ILE A 186 -1.41 -15.26 -9.28
N GLU A 187 -0.50 -15.80 -8.47
CA GLU A 187 -0.27 -17.26 -8.43
C GLU A 187 -1.54 -18.02 -8.04
N ALA A 188 -2.36 -17.49 -7.14
CA ALA A 188 -3.64 -18.10 -6.79
C ALA A 188 -4.63 -18.05 -7.96
N MET A 189 -4.66 -16.97 -8.74
CA MET A 189 -5.46 -16.89 -9.96
C MET A 189 -4.97 -17.89 -11.02
N ASP A 190 -3.66 -17.96 -11.26
CA ASP A 190 -3.06 -18.93 -12.19
C ASP A 190 -3.40 -20.37 -11.81
N ARG A 191 -3.29 -20.73 -10.52
CA ARG A 191 -3.69 -22.08 -10.03
C ARG A 191 -5.19 -22.37 -10.24
N ARG A 192 -6.05 -21.36 -10.23
CA ARG A 192 -7.51 -21.52 -10.36
C ARG A 192 -7.98 -21.64 -11.81
N GLY A 193 -7.30 -20.98 -12.75
CA GLY A 193 -7.78 -20.95 -14.13
C GLY A 193 -6.77 -20.48 -15.15
N GLY A 194 -5.47 -20.55 -14.83
CA GLY A 194 -4.37 -20.10 -15.67
C GLY A 194 -4.41 -18.60 -15.95
N THR A 195 -3.77 -18.22 -17.05
CA THR A 195 -3.71 -16.81 -17.51
C THR A 195 -5.09 -16.19 -17.72
N GLN A 196 -6.12 -16.95 -18.09
CA GLN A 196 -7.48 -16.42 -18.21
C GLN A 196 -8.07 -15.95 -16.87
N ALA A 197 -7.69 -16.57 -15.75
CA ALA A 197 -8.11 -16.10 -14.43
C ALA A 197 -7.34 -14.84 -14.01
N ILE A 198 -6.07 -14.76 -14.39
CA ILE A 198 -5.25 -13.56 -14.21
C ILE A 198 -5.85 -12.39 -15.01
N ASP A 199 -6.14 -12.58 -16.30
CA ASP A 199 -6.75 -11.56 -17.16
C ASP A 199 -8.09 -11.06 -16.61
N ARG A 200 -8.91 -11.94 -16.00
CA ARG A 200 -10.14 -11.53 -15.31
C ARG A 200 -9.88 -10.66 -14.09
N ALA A 201 -8.83 -10.96 -13.33
CA ALA A 201 -8.42 -10.16 -12.18
C ALA A 201 -7.88 -8.79 -12.60
N MET A 202 -7.18 -8.72 -13.74
CA MET A 202 -6.71 -7.45 -14.31
C MET A 202 -7.87 -6.62 -14.88
N ALA A 203 -8.83 -7.26 -15.55
CA ALA A 203 -10.04 -6.60 -16.04
C ALA A 203 -10.94 -6.09 -14.90
N ASN A 204 -11.00 -6.81 -13.77
CA ASN A 204 -11.80 -6.46 -12.61
C ASN A 204 -10.94 -6.50 -11.34
N PHE A 205 -10.24 -5.40 -11.04
CA PHE A 205 -9.30 -5.37 -9.92
C PHE A 205 -9.95 -5.75 -8.58
N PRO A 206 -9.18 -6.37 -7.67
CA PRO A 206 -9.60 -6.49 -6.28
C PRO A 206 -9.83 -5.10 -5.69
N VAL A 207 -10.82 -5.00 -4.82
CA VAL A 207 -11.26 -3.72 -4.22
C VAL A 207 -10.84 -3.55 -2.75
N SER A 208 -10.19 -4.57 -2.18
CA SER A 208 -9.58 -4.52 -0.85
C SER A 208 -8.30 -5.34 -0.79
N THR A 209 -7.40 -4.92 0.09
CA THR A 209 -6.17 -5.64 0.42
C THR A 209 -6.47 -7.01 1.03
N GLU A 210 -7.63 -7.17 1.69
CA GLU A 210 -8.16 -8.46 2.11
C GLU A 210 -8.39 -9.41 0.93
N GLN A 211 -9.01 -8.95 -0.16
CA GLN A 211 -9.21 -9.79 -1.35
C GLN A 211 -7.89 -10.25 -1.99
N VAL A 212 -6.84 -9.44 -1.87
CA VAL A 212 -5.48 -9.80 -2.33
C VAL A 212 -4.84 -10.81 -1.37
N MET A 213 -4.97 -10.60 -0.06
CA MET A 213 -4.39 -11.46 0.98
C MET A 213 -5.11 -12.81 1.11
N HIS A 214 -6.40 -12.86 0.81
CA HIS A 214 -7.28 -14.02 0.87
C HIS A 214 -7.98 -14.21 -0.47
N PRO A 215 -7.28 -14.76 -1.50
CA PRO A 215 -7.79 -14.76 -2.86
C PRO A 215 -9.16 -15.46 -3.02
N GLU A 216 -9.55 -16.35 -2.11
CA GLU A 216 -10.86 -17.03 -2.08
C GLU A 216 -12.05 -16.09 -1.83
N ARG A 217 -11.80 -14.92 -1.26
CA ARG A 217 -12.78 -13.85 -1.07
C ARG A 217 -13.00 -13.02 -2.33
N TYR A 218 -12.00 -12.96 -3.21
CA TYR A 218 -12.11 -12.27 -4.49
C TYR A 218 -13.02 -13.04 -5.49
N PRO A 219 -13.98 -12.38 -6.17
CA PRO A 219 -14.28 -10.94 -6.15
C PRO A 219 -15.48 -10.56 -5.25
N ASN A 220 -16.03 -11.51 -4.50
CA ASN A 220 -17.39 -11.40 -3.95
C ASN A 220 -17.45 -10.68 -2.60
N ASP A 221 -16.31 -10.55 -1.91
CA ASP A 221 -16.23 -9.97 -0.56
C ASP A 221 -15.81 -8.50 -0.64
N ALA A 222 -16.76 -7.62 -0.96
CA ALA A 222 -16.50 -6.19 -1.02
C ALA A 222 -16.58 -5.60 0.39
N PRO A 223 -15.66 -4.68 0.76
CA PRO A 223 -15.61 -4.17 2.12
C PRO A 223 -16.88 -3.41 2.49
N THR A 224 -17.40 -3.66 3.70
CA THR A 224 -18.46 -2.88 4.31
C THR A 224 -18.03 -1.40 4.45
N PRO A 225 -18.82 -0.45 3.92
CA PRO A 225 -18.54 0.98 4.07
C PRO A 225 -18.51 1.43 5.54
N VAL A 226 -17.40 2.06 5.95
CA VAL A 226 -17.23 2.67 7.27
C VAL A 226 -17.09 4.18 7.11
N ASN A 227 -17.68 4.95 8.03
CA ASN A 227 -17.57 6.40 8.03
C ASN A 227 -17.27 6.95 9.42
N VAL A 228 -16.42 7.97 9.48
CA VAL A 228 -16.19 8.78 10.68
C VAL A 228 -16.65 10.22 10.37
N GLY A 229 -17.73 10.64 11.05
CA GLY A 229 -18.26 11.99 10.93
C GLY A 229 -17.25 13.06 11.36
N ASP A 230 -17.48 14.31 10.95
CA ASP A 230 -16.57 15.42 11.30
C ASP A 230 -16.71 15.79 12.78
N LEU A 231 -15.69 15.47 13.58
CA LEU A 231 -15.63 15.80 15.00
C LEU A 231 -14.95 17.15 15.28
N GLY A 232 -14.39 17.83 14.28
CA GLY A 232 -13.73 19.11 14.43
C GLY A 232 -14.54 20.14 15.24
N PRO A 233 -15.83 20.37 14.90
CA PRO A 233 -16.69 21.29 15.67
C PRO A 233 -16.87 20.92 17.14
N LYS A 234 -16.77 19.63 17.49
CA LYS A 234 -16.85 19.15 18.88
C LYS A 234 -15.52 19.28 19.64
N LEU A 235 -14.39 19.22 18.93
CA LEU A 235 -13.05 19.40 19.52
C LEU A 235 -12.79 20.88 19.88
N GLY A 236 -13.46 21.80 19.22
CA GLY A 236 -13.51 23.22 19.57
C GLY A 236 -13.05 24.15 18.43
N PRO A 237 -13.03 25.47 18.68
CA PRO A 237 -12.60 26.44 17.68
C PRO A 237 -11.17 26.17 17.19
N GLY A 238 -10.95 26.23 15.87
CA GLY A 238 -9.63 26.07 15.25
C GLY A 238 -9.33 24.66 14.74
N TRP A 239 -10.04 23.64 15.22
CA TRP A 239 -9.90 22.28 14.72
C TRP A 239 -10.50 22.15 13.31
N ILE A 240 -9.68 21.69 12.37
CA ILE A 240 -10.06 21.41 10.99
C ILE A 240 -9.76 19.96 10.62
N ASP A 241 -10.55 19.42 9.69
CA ASP A 241 -10.23 18.16 9.02
C ASP A 241 -8.92 18.27 8.25
N ILE A 242 -7.99 17.36 8.50
CA ILE A 242 -6.70 17.35 7.81
C ILE A 242 -6.49 16.12 6.94
N ASP A 243 -7.06 14.95 7.25
CA ASP A 243 -6.88 13.77 6.42
C ASP A 243 -7.97 12.73 6.68
N VAL A 244 -8.44 12.08 5.61
CA VAL A 244 -9.35 10.94 5.63
C VAL A 244 -8.74 9.89 4.71
N MET A 245 -8.64 8.65 5.18
CA MET A 245 -8.00 7.58 4.41
C MET A 245 -8.68 6.24 4.68
N GLY A 246 -8.93 5.47 3.61
CA GLY A 246 -9.30 4.06 3.73
C GLY A 246 -8.17 3.25 4.37
N VAL A 247 -8.50 2.30 5.24
CA VAL A 247 -7.53 1.47 5.97
C VAL A 247 -7.89 0.00 5.83
N GLY A 248 -7.11 -0.74 5.04
CA GLY A 248 -7.25 -2.18 4.82
C GLY A 248 -6.57 -3.08 5.82
N GLU A 249 -6.83 -4.38 5.64
CA GLU A 249 -6.16 -5.47 6.36
C GLU A 249 -4.63 -5.36 6.29
N ALA A 250 -4.07 -5.06 5.10
CA ALA A 250 -2.62 -4.93 4.94
C ALA A 250 -2.03 -3.82 5.81
N PHE A 251 -2.67 -2.65 5.86
CA PHE A 251 -2.23 -1.54 6.69
C PHE A 251 -2.24 -1.92 8.17
N LEU A 252 -3.30 -2.59 8.63
CA LEU A 252 -3.46 -3.01 10.02
C LEU A 252 -2.46 -4.09 10.42
N SER A 253 -2.26 -5.11 9.59
CA SER A 253 -1.24 -6.14 9.80
C SER A 253 0.15 -5.51 9.90
N ILE A 254 0.53 -4.64 8.94
CA ILE A 254 1.85 -3.99 8.94
C ILE A 254 2.00 -3.10 10.18
N MET A 255 0.96 -2.36 10.57
CA MET A 255 0.95 -1.53 11.78
C MET A 255 1.26 -2.39 13.00
N LEU A 256 0.49 -3.45 13.23
CA LEU A 256 0.65 -4.35 14.36
C LEU A 256 2.03 -5.03 14.34
N GLY A 257 2.51 -5.42 13.16
CA GLY A 257 3.82 -6.05 12.94
C GLY A 257 5.02 -5.18 13.29
N LEU A 258 4.85 -3.86 13.44
CA LEU A 258 5.92 -2.98 13.94
C LEU A 258 6.35 -3.31 15.38
N ARG A 259 5.49 -3.96 16.17
CA ARG A 259 5.73 -4.21 17.61
C ARG A 259 5.30 -5.59 18.08
N LEU A 260 4.48 -6.29 17.31
CA LEU A 260 4.03 -7.64 17.61
C LEU A 260 4.72 -8.66 16.69
N PRO A 261 4.85 -9.93 17.09
CA PRO A 261 5.27 -10.99 16.18
C PRO A 261 4.37 -11.02 14.94
N ARG A 262 4.96 -11.21 13.76
CA ARG A 262 4.23 -11.20 12.48
C ARG A 262 3.00 -12.11 12.49
N ILE A 263 3.13 -13.34 12.98
CA ILE A 263 2.01 -14.29 13.05
C ILE A 263 0.84 -13.78 13.92
N THR A 264 1.13 -13.00 14.96
CA THR A 264 0.12 -12.37 15.82
C THR A 264 -0.51 -11.18 15.12
N ALA A 265 0.29 -10.37 14.42
CA ALA A 265 -0.19 -9.22 13.66
C ALA A 265 -1.12 -9.64 12.50
N ASP A 266 -0.69 -10.64 11.72
CA ASP A 266 -1.47 -11.19 10.60
C ASP A 266 -2.79 -11.79 11.10
N ALA A 267 -2.73 -12.65 12.13
CA ALA A 267 -3.93 -13.27 12.69
C ALA A 267 -4.92 -12.24 13.27
N ALA A 268 -4.42 -11.19 13.91
CA ALA A 268 -5.28 -10.14 14.48
C ALA A 268 -5.85 -9.16 13.44
N ALA A 269 -5.32 -9.16 12.21
CA ALA A 269 -5.84 -8.36 11.10
C ALA A 269 -6.81 -9.16 10.20
N THR A 270 -6.77 -10.50 10.27
CA THR A 270 -7.68 -11.38 9.53
C THR A 270 -9.14 -11.17 9.95
N GLY A 271 -10.05 -11.22 8.97
CA GLY A 271 -11.49 -10.97 9.18
C GLY A 271 -11.84 -9.49 9.24
N TRP A 272 -10.92 -8.61 8.82
CA TRP A 272 -11.23 -7.20 8.53
C TRP A 272 -12.26 -7.14 7.41
N ASP A 273 -13.30 -6.31 7.55
CA ASP A 273 -14.34 -6.14 6.52
C ASP A 273 -14.49 -4.67 6.10
N GLY A 274 -13.74 -3.74 6.72
CA GLY A 274 -13.79 -2.33 6.37
C GLY A 274 -13.08 -1.45 7.37
N GLY A 275 -12.52 -0.34 6.91
CA GLY A 275 -11.74 0.53 7.77
C GLY A 275 -11.49 1.91 7.17
N ILE A 276 -11.51 2.90 8.06
CA ILE A 276 -11.21 4.28 7.72
C ILE A 276 -10.56 4.96 8.93
N TYR A 277 -9.61 5.86 8.70
CA TYR A 277 -9.29 6.87 9.70
C TYR A 277 -9.70 8.26 9.23
N ARG A 278 -9.95 9.12 10.23
CA ARG A 278 -10.13 10.56 10.03
C ARG A 278 -9.34 11.33 11.07
N ALA A 279 -8.64 12.36 10.63
CA ALA A 279 -7.72 13.15 11.43
C ALA A 279 -8.08 14.64 11.38
N TRP A 280 -7.94 15.31 12.52
CA TRP A 280 -8.13 16.74 12.70
C TRP A 280 -6.90 17.40 13.32
N SER A 281 -6.75 18.71 13.11
CA SER A 281 -5.71 19.51 13.76
C SER A 281 -6.17 20.94 14.01
N ASP A 282 -5.69 21.54 15.10
CA ASP A 282 -5.80 22.97 15.40
C ASP A 282 -4.55 23.78 14.97
N GLY A 283 -3.59 23.14 14.31
CA GLY A 283 -2.28 23.70 13.97
C GLY A 283 -1.16 23.04 14.76
N ASP A 284 -1.31 22.89 16.07
CA ASP A 284 -0.26 22.40 16.98
C ASP A 284 -0.49 20.93 17.36
N HIS A 285 -1.74 20.56 17.58
CA HIS A 285 -2.19 19.25 18.03
C HIS A 285 -2.85 18.47 16.89
N VAL A 286 -2.94 17.15 17.06
CA VAL A 286 -3.62 16.24 16.13
C VAL A 286 -4.50 15.29 16.92
N ALA A 287 -5.72 15.08 16.45
CA ALA A 287 -6.68 14.12 16.96
C ALA A 287 -7.11 13.20 15.81
N LEU A 288 -7.24 11.90 16.04
CA LEU A 288 -7.53 10.93 14.99
C LEU A 288 -8.41 9.80 15.52
N VAL A 289 -9.42 9.42 14.74
CA VAL A 289 -10.22 8.21 14.98
C VAL A 289 -9.96 7.23 13.84
N LEU A 290 -9.49 6.04 14.18
CA LEU A 290 -9.52 4.85 13.33
C LEU A 290 -10.78 4.05 13.68
N SER A 291 -11.61 3.76 12.68
CA SER A 291 -12.82 2.95 12.83
C SER A 291 -12.76 1.78 11.86
N THR A 292 -12.99 0.57 12.37
CA THR A 292 -13.00 -0.66 11.57
C THR A 292 -14.24 -1.50 11.85
N VAL A 293 -14.62 -2.31 10.86
CA VAL A 293 -15.65 -3.35 10.93
C VAL A 293 -15.04 -4.69 10.55
N TRP A 294 -15.58 -5.77 11.10
CA TRP A 294 -15.02 -7.12 11.01
C TRP A 294 -16.10 -8.16 10.71
N ASP A 295 -15.72 -9.28 10.12
CA ASP A 295 -16.58 -10.42 9.79
C ASP A 295 -17.38 -10.96 10.98
N GLY A 296 -16.82 -10.80 12.19
CA GLY A 296 -17.42 -11.28 13.41
C GLY A 296 -16.98 -10.50 14.65
N PRO A 297 -17.78 -10.56 15.73
CA PRO A 297 -17.40 -9.96 17.01
C PRO A 297 -16.11 -10.52 17.61
N ARG A 298 -15.75 -11.76 17.23
CA ARG A 298 -14.50 -12.39 17.66
C ARG A 298 -13.30 -11.73 17.03
N ASP A 299 -13.33 -11.51 15.71
CA ASP A 299 -12.24 -10.88 14.95
C ASP A 299 -12.03 -9.44 15.43
N ALA A 300 -13.14 -8.71 15.64
CA ALA A 300 -13.11 -7.38 16.26
C ALA A 300 -12.45 -7.38 17.66
N ALA A 301 -12.75 -8.38 18.50
CA ALA A 301 -12.14 -8.51 19.82
C ALA A 301 -10.65 -8.88 19.75
N GLU A 302 -10.26 -9.74 18.81
CA GLU A 302 -8.87 -10.13 18.56
C GLU A 302 -8.04 -8.91 18.10
N PHE A 303 -8.53 -8.13 17.14
CA PHE A 303 -7.90 -6.88 16.70
C PHE A 303 -7.79 -5.84 17.83
N ALA A 304 -8.87 -5.63 18.59
CA ALA A 304 -8.85 -4.68 19.71
C ALA A 304 -7.84 -5.11 20.79
N SER A 305 -7.73 -6.41 21.06
CA SER A 305 -6.73 -6.95 21.99
C SER A 305 -5.30 -6.74 21.50
N ALA A 306 -5.02 -7.07 20.23
CA ALA A 306 -3.72 -6.87 19.62
C ALA A 306 -3.34 -5.39 19.56
N THR A 307 -4.30 -4.50 19.26
CA THR A 307 -4.07 -3.05 19.27
C THR A 307 -3.71 -2.54 20.66
N ARG A 308 -4.39 -3.01 21.72
CA ARG A 308 -3.98 -2.68 23.10
C ARG A 308 -2.57 -3.17 23.42
N GLN A 309 -2.21 -4.37 22.99
CA GLN A 309 -0.85 -4.90 23.16
C GLN A 309 0.20 -4.07 22.40
N TRP A 310 -0.13 -3.66 21.17
CA TRP A 310 0.72 -2.83 20.32
C TRP A 310 0.93 -1.42 20.88
N LEU A 311 -0.14 -0.84 21.47
CA LEU A 311 -0.08 0.41 22.22
C LEU A 311 0.74 0.27 23.51
N GLY A 312 0.76 -0.92 24.12
CA GLY A 312 1.55 -1.22 25.31
C GLY A 312 1.17 -0.38 26.54
N SER A 313 1.91 -0.52 27.63
CA SER A 313 1.60 0.10 28.94
C SER A 313 2.27 1.46 29.18
N ARG A 314 2.75 2.16 28.14
CA ARG A 314 3.61 3.33 28.34
C ARG A 314 2.81 4.58 28.69
N GLU A 315 3.08 5.12 29.89
CA GLU A 315 2.81 6.52 30.24
C GLU A 315 3.30 7.43 29.10
N GLY A 316 2.46 8.37 28.66
CA GLY A 316 2.78 9.36 27.62
C GLY A 316 2.32 9.02 26.20
N ARG A 317 1.65 7.88 25.95
CA ARG A 317 0.93 7.66 24.69
C ARG A 317 -0.51 8.13 24.80
N SER A 318 -0.89 9.06 23.94
CA SER A 318 -2.24 9.63 23.92
C SER A 318 -3.12 8.84 22.95
N ALA A 319 -3.43 7.59 23.29
CA ALA A 319 -4.30 6.74 22.49
C ALA A 319 -5.22 5.87 23.36
N SER A 320 -6.40 5.53 22.84
CA SER A 320 -7.46 4.81 23.57
C SER A 320 -8.17 3.82 22.63
N VAL A 321 -8.30 2.55 23.03
CA VAL A 321 -9.11 1.56 22.32
C VAL A 321 -10.47 1.51 23.01
N LEU A 322 -11.52 2.00 22.34
CA LEU A 322 -12.86 2.02 22.89
C LEU A 322 -13.40 0.58 23.10
N PRO A 323 -14.46 0.40 23.93
CA PRO A 323 -15.15 -0.88 24.01
C PRO A 323 -15.60 -1.37 22.63
N VAL A 324 -15.46 -2.68 22.39
CA VAL A 324 -15.89 -3.30 21.12
C VAL A 324 -17.41 -3.31 21.07
N GLU A 325 -17.99 -2.84 19.97
CA GLU A 325 -19.43 -2.74 19.76
C GLU A 325 -19.84 -3.71 18.64
N GLY A 326 -20.18 -4.95 19.00
CA GLY A 326 -20.48 -6.00 18.01
C GLY A 326 -19.27 -6.27 17.14
N GLN A 327 -19.35 -5.90 15.86
CA GLN A 327 -18.30 -6.06 14.86
C GLN A 327 -17.43 -4.81 14.69
N HIS A 328 -17.64 -3.76 15.48
CA HIS A 328 -16.97 -2.47 15.30
C HIS A 328 -15.88 -2.24 16.34
N VAL A 329 -14.73 -1.73 15.87
CA VAL A 329 -13.63 -1.28 16.74
C VAL A 329 -13.32 0.18 16.41
N ARG A 330 -13.20 1.00 17.45
CA ARG A 330 -12.75 2.38 17.34
C ARG A 330 -11.49 2.58 18.18
N VAL A 331 -10.47 3.17 17.57
CA VAL A 331 -9.20 3.51 18.21
C VAL A 331 -8.97 4.99 18.05
N LEU A 332 -8.79 5.68 19.18
CA LEU A 332 -8.52 7.10 19.25
C LEU A 332 -7.01 7.31 19.40
N PHE A 333 -6.47 8.27 18.66
CA PHE A 333 -5.08 8.71 18.76
C PHE A 333 -5.03 10.23 18.86
N ALA A 334 -4.09 10.75 19.63
CA ALA A 334 -3.89 12.17 19.83
C ALA A 334 -2.39 12.50 19.98
N SER A 335 -2.03 13.75 19.74
CA SER A 335 -0.68 14.27 19.98
C SER A 335 -0.31 14.34 21.46
N ASP A 336 -1.30 14.52 22.34
CA ASP A 336 -1.13 14.77 23.77
C ASP A 336 -2.38 14.32 24.58
N PRO A 337 -2.25 14.13 25.92
CA PRO A 337 -3.34 13.61 26.74
C PRO A 337 -4.58 14.52 26.84
N GLY A 338 -4.40 15.85 26.73
CA GLY A 338 -5.51 16.80 26.79
C GLY A 338 -6.38 16.72 25.53
N THR A 339 -5.73 16.61 24.38
CA THR A 339 -6.39 16.34 23.11
C THR A 339 -7.11 14.99 23.12
N LEU A 340 -6.50 13.94 23.68
CA LEU A 340 -7.17 12.64 23.81
C LEU A 340 -8.45 12.73 24.63
N THR A 341 -8.42 13.42 25.77
CA THR A 341 -9.58 13.61 26.64
C THR A 341 -10.72 14.32 25.89
N SER A 342 -10.37 15.34 25.09
CA SER A 342 -11.34 16.08 24.27
C SER A 342 -11.92 15.21 23.16
N LEU A 343 -11.09 14.36 22.55
CA LEU A 343 -11.51 13.42 21.51
C LEU A 343 -12.43 12.33 22.06
N GLU A 344 -12.14 11.78 23.24
CA GLU A 344 -13.01 10.82 23.93
C GLU A 344 -14.39 11.42 24.21
N ALA A 345 -14.45 12.67 24.69
CA ALA A 345 -15.71 13.38 24.90
C ALA A 345 -16.48 13.66 23.59
N ALA A 346 -15.76 13.93 22.49
CA ALA A 346 -16.37 14.18 21.19
C ALA A 346 -16.91 12.91 20.50
N ALA A 347 -16.27 11.77 20.76
CA ALA A 347 -16.57 10.46 20.17
C ALA A 347 -17.63 9.64 20.94
N ALA A 348 -17.96 10.07 22.16
CA ALA A 348 -19.10 9.58 22.96
C ALA A 348 -20.44 10.03 22.36
#